data_AF-A0A349G923-F1
#
_entry.id   AF-A0A349G923-F1
#
_cell.length_a   1.000
_cell.length_b   1.000
_cell.length_c   1.000
_cell.angle_alpha   90.00
_cell.angle_beta   90.00
_cell.angle_gamma   90.00
#
_symmetry.space_group_name_H-M   'P 1'
#
loop_
_entity.id
_entity.type
_entity.pdbx_description
1 polymer ?
#
loop_
_entity_poly.entity_id
_entity_poly.type
_entity_poly.pdbx_seq_one_letter_code
_entity_poly.pdbx_strand_id
1 'polypeptide(L)'
;MIVFELLRKVNRQVKQYKKNKAGRYLSPVRRIEQVHPLSNDRWCAMTFDDGPSMMPPNPYPSAQELRRIGLDPSIQNYGLSEVILTTLDAFGYKGTFDVIGTTAQNYPDERGKLHTAKWGGQSHDHYPDLGKDHLGGLINHPEIGVRMVGEGHEIANHGGRHILFGPIGVIYRSRSSLKDMDAVVDDLTMLHNHIFETTAHVAKLSRPPHYIDKVAGGFSAYDAYAEMGYQ
;
A
#
# COMPACT_ATOMS: atom_id res chain seq x y z
N MET A 1 -15.19 -1.75 -28.04
CA MET A 1 -13.71 -1.68 -28.21
C MET A 1 -13.23 -0.26 -28.55
N ILE A 2 -13.78 0.40 -29.58
CA ILE A 2 -13.39 1.76 -30.02
C ILE A 2 -13.54 2.84 -28.92
N VAL A 3 -14.65 2.83 -28.17
CA VAL A 3 -14.88 3.78 -27.07
C VAL A 3 -13.84 3.63 -25.95
N PHE A 4 -13.45 2.39 -25.64
CA PHE A 4 -12.47 2.11 -24.60
C PHE A 4 -11.06 2.57 -25.01
N GLU A 5 -10.67 2.38 -26.27
CA GLU A 5 -9.41 2.90 -26.80
C GLU A 5 -9.37 4.43 -26.83
N LEU A 6 -10.49 5.07 -27.19
CA LEU A 6 -10.62 6.52 -27.17
C LEU A 6 -10.47 7.06 -25.73
N LEU A 7 -11.15 6.45 -24.76
CA LEU A 7 -11.04 6.80 -23.34
C LEU A 7 -9.61 6.60 -22.82
N ARG A 8 -8.92 5.52 -23.21
CA ARG A 8 -7.49 5.32 -22.89
C ARG A 8 -6.62 6.43 -23.46
N LYS A 9 -6.86 6.84 -24.71
CA LYS A 9 -6.09 7.90 -25.37
C LYS A 9 -6.28 9.25 -24.68
N VAL A 10 -7.52 9.59 -24.34
CA VAL A 10 -7.85 10.80 -23.55
C VAL A 10 -7.18 10.73 -22.18
N ASN A 11 -7.29 9.62 -21.46
CA ASN A 11 -6.64 9.45 -20.15
C ASN A 11 -5.12 9.62 -20.25
N ARG A 12 -4.48 9.09 -21.30
CA ARG A 12 -3.05 9.30 -21.55
C ARG A 12 -2.70 10.77 -21.74
N GLN A 13 -3.48 11.52 -22.53
CA GLN A 13 -3.27 12.95 -22.70
C GLN A 13 -3.45 13.74 -21.40
N VAL A 14 -4.48 13.41 -20.61
CA VAL A 14 -4.70 14.01 -19.29
C VAL A 14 -3.53 13.73 -18.35
N LYS A 15 -3.04 12.49 -18.30
CA LYS A 15 -1.84 12.12 -17.52
C LYS A 15 -0.61 12.90 -17.97
N GLN A 16 -0.39 13.02 -19.28
CA GLN A 16 0.74 13.78 -19.82
C GLN A 16 0.65 15.27 -19.48
N TYR A 17 -0.54 15.87 -19.58
CA TYR A 17 -0.76 17.26 -19.19
C TYR A 17 -0.46 17.47 -17.70
N LYS A 18 -0.97 16.59 -16.83
CA LYS A 18 -0.66 16.61 -15.40
C LYS A 18 0.84 16.49 -15.14
N LYS A 19 1.53 15.58 -15.83
CA LYS A 19 2.99 15.40 -15.72
C LYS A 19 3.76 16.64 -16.17
N ASN A 20 3.35 17.30 -17.26
CA ASN A 20 3.98 18.54 -17.73
C ASN A 20 3.75 19.73 -16.78
N LYS A 21 2.70 19.66 -15.94
CA LYS A 21 2.43 20.64 -14.89
C LYS A 21 3.15 20.29 -13.60
N ALA A 22 3.34 19.00 -13.31
CA ALA A 22 4.17 18.52 -12.22
C ALA A 22 5.62 19.01 -12.42
N GLY A 23 6.24 19.55 -11.37
CA GLY A 23 7.56 20.16 -11.43
C GLY A 23 7.60 21.65 -11.80
N ARG A 24 6.47 22.29 -12.14
CA ARG A 24 6.40 23.77 -12.26
C ARG A 24 6.37 24.48 -10.90
N TYR A 25 5.96 23.76 -9.87
CA TYR A 25 5.93 24.23 -8.49
C TYR A 25 6.80 23.29 -7.67
N LEU A 26 7.65 23.87 -6.82
CA LEU A 26 8.42 23.10 -5.85
C LEU A 26 7.48 22.71 -4.70
N SER A 27 7.35 21.40 -4.48
CA SER A 27 6.71 20.85 -3.29
C SER A 27 7.79 20.62 -2.23
N PRO A 28 7.50 20.80 -0.92
CA PRO A 28 8.41 20.38 0.14
C PRO A 28 8.64 18.86 0.13
N VAL A 29 7.71 18.08 -0.47
CA VAL A 29 7.79 16.62 -0.62
C VAL A 29 8.26 16.26 -2.02
N ARG A 30 9.19 15.31 -2.12
CA ARG A 30 9.83 14.98 -3.41
C ARG A 30 9.04 13.90 -4.13
N ARG A 31 8.38 14.29 -5.22
CA ARG A 31 7.81 13.32 -6.15
C ARG A 31 8.90 12.68 -7.02
N ILE A 32 9.36 11.49 -6.63
CA ILE A 32 10.33 10.71 -7.42
C ILE A 32 9.58 9.89 -8.48
N GLU A 33 9.52 10.40 -9.71
CA GLU A 33 8.91 9.66 -10.84
C GLU A 33 9.92 8.87 -11.68
N GLN A 34 11.20 9.28 -11.63
CA GLN A 34 12.28 8.69 -12.41
C GLN A 34 13.56 8.75 -11.58
N VAL A 35 14.30 7.65 -11.61
CA VAL A 35 15.65 7.56 -11.05
C VAL A 35 16.62 7.34 -12.19
N HIS A 36 17.76 8.02 -12.13
CA HIS A 36 18.88 7.76 -13.02
C HIS A 36 19.92 6.97 -12.22
N PRO A 37 20.06 5.66 -12.42
CA PRO A 37 21.10 4.89 -11.75
C PRO A 37 22.47 5.46 -12.06
N LEU A 38 23.33 5.58 -11.04
CA LEU A 38 24.68 6.14 -11.20
C LEU A 38 25.65 5.15 -11.88
N SER A 39 25.26 3.88 -12.02
CA SER A 39 26.00 2.83 -12.72
C SER A 39 25.21 2.31 -13.92
N ASN A 40 25.90 1.62 -14.84
CA ASN A 40 25.26 0.90 -15.96
C ASN A 40 24.53 -0.38 -15.52
N ASP A 41 24.39 -0.62 -14.22
CA ASP A 41 23.69 -1.77 -13.68
C ASP A 41 22.17 -1.57 -13.73
N ARG A 42 21.45 -2.70 -13.72
CA ARG A 42 19.99 -2.69 -13.64
C ARG A 42 19.56 -2.78 -12.18
N TRP A 43 18.96 -1.71 -11.68
CA TRP A 43 18.41 -1.65 -10.34
C TRP A 43 16.90 -1.88 -10.35
N CYS A 44 16.41 -2.63 -9.38
CA CYS A 44 14.97 -2.85 -9.16
C CYS A 44 14.66 -2.58 -7.69
N ALA A 45 13.75 -1.64 -7.44
CA ALA A 45 13.12 -1.47 -6.13
C ALA A 45 11.83 -2.29 -6.14
N MET A 46 11.75 -3.29 -5.27
CA MET A 46 10.53 -4.11 -5.12
C MET A 46 9.67 -3.49 -4.01
N THR A 47 8.44 -3.13 -4.36
CA THR A 47 7.44 -2.63 -3.40
C THR A 47 6.31 -3.63 -3.25
N PHE A 48 5.82 -3.79 -2.02
CA PHE A 48 4.71 -4.69 -1.68
C PHE A 48 3.65 -3.90 -0.94
N ASP A 49 2.47 -3.78 -1.54
CA ASP A 49 1.39 -2.93 -1.04
C ASP A 49 0.36 -3.77 -0.23
N ASP A 50 -0.42 -3.09 0.60
CA ASP A 50 -1.58 -3.60 1.34
C ASP A 50 -1.29 -4.61 2.46
N GLY A 51 -0.02 -4.89 2.74
CA GLY A 51 0.42 -5.83 3.76
C GLY A 51 0.48 -5.25 5.18
N PRO A 52 0.85 -6.08 6.17
CA PRO A 52 1.06 -7.52 6.06
C PRO A 52 -0.25 -8.32 5.95
N SER A 53 -0.14 -9.56 5.48
CA SER A 53 -1.23 -10.53 5.39
C SER A 53 -0.79 -11.92 5.86
N MET A 54 -1.56 -12.46 6.79
CA MET A 54 -1.41 -13.82 7.32
C MET A 54 -2.34 -14.83 6.64
N MET A 55 -3.12 -14.40 5.65
CA MET A 55 -3.76 -15.35 4.75
C MET A 55 -2.70 -16.09 3.92
N PRO A 56 -2.85 -17.40 3.68
CA PRO A 56 -1.91 -18.13 2.84
C PRO A 56 -1.89 -17.62 1.40
N PRO A 57 -0.73 -17.68 0.71
CA PRO A 57 -0.68 -17.42 -0.73
C PRO A 57 -1.65 -18.32 -1.51
N ASN A 58 -2.19 -17.81 -2.61
CA ASN A 58 -3.02 -18.57 -3.54
C ASN A 58 -2.52 -18.36 -4.99
N PRO A 59 -1.96 -19.38 -5.65
CA PRO A 59 -1.76 -20.76 -5.14
C PRO A 59 -0.74 -20.83 -4.00
N TYR A 60 -0.89 -21.83 -3.15
CA TYR A 60 0.07 -22.09 -2.06
C TYR A 60 1.37 -22.69 -2.63
N PRO A 61 2.56 -22.32 -2.12
CA PRO A 61 3.82 -22.85 -2.62
C PRO A 61 3.92 -24.37 -2.46
N SER A 62 4.51 -25.04 -3.44
CA SER A 62 4.80 -26.47 -3.37
C SER A 62 5.83 -26.78 -2.28
N ALA A 63 5.87 -28.05 -1.83
CA ALA A 63 6.87 -28.49 -0.87
C ALA A 63 8.32 -28.27 -1.35
N GLN A 64 8.57 -28.29 -2.66
CA GLN A 64 9.88 -27.98 -3.23
C GLN A 64 10.22 -26.49 -3.11
N GLU A 65 9.24 -25.61 -3.37
CA GLU A 65 9.42 -24.17 -3.25
C GLU A 65 9.62 -23.73 -1.80
N LEU A 66 8.86 -24.29 -0.85
CA LEU A 66 9.04 -24.03 0.59
C LEU A 66 10.45 -24.40 1.04
N ARG A 67 10.93 -25.61 0.69
CA ARG A 67 12.30 -26.04 1.00
C ARG A 67 13.35 -25.12 0.38
N ARG A 68 13.11 -24.62 -0.83
CA ARG A 68 14.05 -23.72 -1.53
C ARG A 68 14.28 -22.42 -0.78
N ILE A 69 13.26 -21.90 -0.11
CA ILE A 69 13.34 -20.67 0.70
C ILE A 69 13.60 -20.96 2.18
N GLY A 70 13.84 -22.22 2.57
CA GLY A 70 14.16 -22.59 3.95
C GLY A 70 12.96 -22.75 4.88
N LEU A 71 11.73 -22.81 4.36
CA LEU A 71 10.54 -23.11 5.15
C LEU A 71 10.29 -24.62 5.24
N ASP A 72 9.82 -25.09 6.39
CA ASP A 72 9.43 -26.49 6.60
C ASP A 72 8.13 -26.80 5.84
N PRO A 73 8.15 -27.70 4.84
CA PRO A 73 6.96 -28.09 4.08
C PRO A 73 5.95 -28.92 4.88
N SER A 74 6.29 -29.36 6.10
CA SER A 74 5.34 -30.02 7.00
C SER A 74 4.36 -29.03 7.63
N ILE A 75 4.76 -27.76 7.75
CA ILE A 75 3.91 -26.67 8.21
C ILE A 75 2.99 -26.24 7.06
N GLN A 76 1.69 -26.27 7.34
CA GLN A 76 0.66 -25.84 6.41
C GLN A 76 0.30 -24.38 6.68
N ASN A 77 -0.06 -23.65 5.63
CA ASN A 77 -0.66 -22.32 5.70
C ASN A 77 0.25 -21.20 6.24
N TYR A 78 1.52 -21.14 5.83
CA TYR A 78 2.34 -19.94 6.05
C TYR A 78 1.62 -18.69 5.52
N GLY A 79 1.69 -17.59 6.27
CA GLY A 79 1.11 -16.31 5.86
C GLY A 79 1.81 -15.75 4.64
N LEU A 80 1.09 -15.03 3.77
CA LEU A 80 1.65 -14.44 2.56
C LEU A 80 2.86 -13.54 2.84
N SER A 81 2.77 -12.68 3.85
CA SER A 81 3.89 -11.79 4.22
C SER A 81 5.09 -12.56 4.75
N GLU A 82 4.87 -13.64 5.48
CA GLU A 82 5.95 -14.51 5.96
C GLU A 82 6.68 -15.18 4.79
N VAL A 83 5.93 -15.72 3.82
CA VAL A 83 6.50 -16.33 2.61
C VAL A 83 7.31 -15.30 1.81
N ILE A 84 6.80 -14.07 1.66
CA ILE A 84 7.51 -13.00 0.94
C ILE A 84 8.81 -12.65 1.65
N LEU A 85 8.78 -12.38 2.96
CA LEU A 85 9.97 -12.02 3.74
C LEU A 85 11.02 -13.12 3.71
N THR A 86 10.61 -14.37 3.94
CA THR A 86 11.52 -15.51 3.90
C THR A 86 12.10 -15.73 2.49
N THR A 87 11.32 -15.46 1.44
CA THR A 87 11.83 -15.49 0.07
C THR A 87 12.89 -14.41 -0.14
N LEU A 88 12.62 -13.16 0.27
CA LEU A 88 13.59 -12.08 0.11
C LEU A 88 14.90 -12.39 0.85
N ASP A 89 14.81 -12.87 2.09
CA ASP A 89 15.98 -13.25 2.88
C ASP A 89 16.78 -14.40 2.23
N ALA A 90 16.11 -15.47 1.78
CA ALA A 90 16.75 -16.61 1.13
C ALA A 90 17.52 -16.25 -0.15
N PHE A 91 17.15 -15.14 -0.81
CA PHE A 91 17.83 -14.62 -1.99
C PHE A 91 18.69 -13.38 -1.72
N GLY A 92 18.83 -12.95 -0.46
CA GLY A 92 19.65 -11.80 -0.08
C GLY A 92 19.11 -10.45 -0.57
N TYR A 93 17.80 -10.33 -0.79
CA TYR A 93 17.16 -9.11 -1.26
C TYR A 93 16.43 -8.35 -0.16
N LYS A 94 16.19 -7.07 -0.41
CA LYS A 94 15.38 -6.18 0.42
C LYS A 94 14.22 -5.62 -0.39
N GLY A 95 13.25 -5.06 0.31
CA GLY A 95 12.02 -4.54 -0.27
C GLY A 95 11.48 -3.39 0.55
N THR A 96 10.56 -2.65 -0.05
CA THR A 96 9.75 -1.64 0.64
C THR A 96 8.34 -2.18 0.79
N PHE A 97 7.81 -2.14 2.00
CA PHE A 97 6.46 -2.60 2.30
C PHE A 97 5.58 -1.39 2.56
N ASP A 98 4.68 -1.10 1.62
CA ASP A 98 3.63 -0.09 1.77
C ASP A 98 2.52 -0.72 2.64
N VAL A 99 2.69 -0.61 3.97
CA VAL A 99 1.86 -1.32 4.97
C VAL A 99 0.62 -0.53 5.37
N ILE A 100 -0.41 -1.26 5.78
CA ILE A 100 -1.63 -0.70 6.38
C ILE A 100 -1.71 -1.01 7.88
N GLY A 101 -2.53 -0.25 8.60
CA GLY A 101 -2.80 -0.50 10.01
C GLY A 101 -3.80 -1.63 10.22
N THR A 102 -5.06 -1.41 9.86
CA THR A 102 -6.17 -2.38 9.90
C THR A 102 -7.39 -1.85 9.14
N THR A 103 -8.19 -2.72 8.53
CA THR A 103 -9.48 -2.33 7.90
C THR A 103 -10.69 -2.58 8.82
N ALA A 104 -10.49 -3.04 10.06
CA ALA A 104 -11.57 -3.44 10.96
C ALA A 104 -12.55 -2.33 11.35
N GLN A 105 -12.21 -1.06 11.11
CA GLN A 105 -13.07 0.09 11.41
C GLN A 105 -13.95 0.49 10.22
N ASN A 106 -13.83 -0.20 9.08
CA ASN A 106 -14.50 0.15 7.82
C ASN A 106 -15.91 -0.46 7.70
N TYR A 107 -16.47 -0.95 8.80
CA TYR A 107 -17.80 -1.56 8.88
C TYR A 107 -18.86 -0.56 9.38
N PRO A 108 -20.15 -0.78 9.05
CA PRO A 108 -20.67 -1.86 8.19
C PRO A 108 -20.29 -1.67 6.73
N ASP A 109 -20.03 -2.79 6.04
CA ASP A 109 -19.83 -2.84 4.59
C ASP A 109 -20.29 -4.22 4.08
N GLU A 110 -20.45 -4.32 2.77
CA GLU A 110 -20.96 -5.53 2.12
C GLU A 110 -20.02 -6.01 1.03
N ARG A 111 -20.01 -7.33 0.81
CA ARG A 111 -19.23 -7.94 -0.26
C ARG A 111 -19.82 -7.52 -1.61
N GLY A 112 -19.01 -6.92 -2.46
CA GLY A 112 -19.39 -6.66 -3.85
C GLY A 112 -19.29 -7.90 -4.73
N LYS A 113 -19.58 -7.72 -6.02
CA LYS A 113 -19.53 -8.81 -7.00
C LYS A 113 -18.10 -9.32 -7.20
N LEU A 114 -17.93 -10.65 -7.26
CA LEU A 114 -16.68 -11.31 -7.62
C LEU A 114 -16.13 -10.78 -8.97
N HIS A 115 -14.80 -10.70 -9.06
CA HIS A 115 -14.06 -10.18 -10.22
C HIS A 115 -14.31 -8.70 -10.53
N THR A 116 -14.79 -7.92 -9.56
CA THR A 116 -14.89 -6.45 -9.66
C THR A 116 -13.99 -5.80 -8.61
N ALA A 117 -13.66 -4.52 -8.78
CA ALA A 117 -12.90 -3.78 -7.76
C ALA A 117 -13.58 -3.75 -6.37
N LYS A 118 -14.89 -4.02 -6.30
CA LYS A 118 -15.67 -4.03 -5.06
C LYS A 118 -15.77 -5.40 -4.39
N TRP A 119 -15.09 -6.42 -4.93
CA TRP A 119 -15.22 -7.79 -4.44
C TRP A 119 -14.80 -7.98 -2.97
N GLY A 120 -13.88 -7.15 -2.48
CA GLY A 120 -13.46 -7.10 -1.07
C GLY A 120 -14.30 -6.17 -0.19
N GLY A 121 -15.22 -5.38 -0.77
CA GLY A 121 -16.07 -4.42 -0.07
C GLY A 121 -16.64 -3.36 -1.02
N GLN A 122 -17.88 -2.95 -0.81
CA GLN A 122 -18.56 -1.99 -1.69
C GLN A 122 -18.12 -0.55 -1.43
N SER A 123 -17.95 -0.21 -0.16
CA SER A 123 -17.63 1.15 0.30
C SER A 123 -16.14 1.30 0.59
N HIS A 124 -15.51 0.27 1.15
CA HIS A 124 -14.10 0.23 1.51
C HIS A 124 -13.42 -1.01 0.95
N ASP A 125 -12.09 -1.00 0.86
CA ASP A 125 -11.35 -2.25 0.72
C ASP A 125 -11.11 -2.86 2.08
N HIS A 126 -11.16 -4.19 2.13
CA HIS A 126 -10.90 -4.97 3.35
C HIS A 126 -9.76 -5.91 3.07
N TYR A 127 -8.77 -5.92 3.95
CA TYR A 127 -7.55 -6.68 3.77
C TYR A 127 -7.32 -7.63 4.94
N PRO A 128 -6.93 -8.89 4.66
CA PRO A 128 -6.80 -9.49 3.33
C PRO A 128 -8.13 -9.80 2.63
N ASP A 129 -9.26 -9.79 3.35
CA ASP A 129 -10.60 -9.99 2.79
C ASP A 129 -11.68 -9.50 3.77
N LEU A 130 -12.91 -9.28 3.28
CA LEU A 130 -14.04 -8.89 4.12
C LEU A 130 -14.30 -9.93 5.21
N GLY A 131 -14.34 -9.48 6.46
CA GLY A 131 -14.51 -10.28 7.68
C GLY A 131 -13.22 -10.95 8.18
N LYS A 132 -12.08 -10.68 7.54
CA LYS A 132 -10.78 -11.29 7.87
C LYS A 132 -9.74 -10.26 8.29
N ASP A 133 -10.16 -9.08 8.73
CA ASP A 133 -9.28 -7.97 9.09
C ASP A 133 -8.21 -8.37 10.12
N HIS A 134 -8.55 -9.27 11.05
CA HIS A 134 -7.64 -9.81 12.06
C HIS A 134 -6.43 -10.58 11.47
N LEU A 135 -6.45 -10.91 10.18
CA LEU A 135 -5.34 -11.54 9.45
C LEU A 135 -4.51 -10.52 8.65
N GLY A 136 -4.84 -9.22 8.72
CA GLY A 136 -4.25 -8.17 7.92
C GLY A 136 -3.82 -6.95 8.73
N GLY A 137 -2.78 -6.28 8.24
CA GLY A 137 -2.29 -5.02 8.76
C GLY A 137 -1.41 -5.14 10.01
N LEU A 138 -0.58 -4.13 10.23
CA LEU A 138 0.42 -4.14 11.31
C LEU A 138 -0.18 -4.02 12.72
N ILE A 139 -1.41 -3.51 12.85
CA ILE A 139 -2.08 -3.46 14.16
C ILE A 139 -2.37 -4.87 14.66
N ASN A 140 -2.73 -5.78 13.75
CA ASN A 140 -3.01 -7.17 14.09
C ASN A 140 -1.75 -8.05 14.11
N HIS A 141 -0.74 -7.68 13.31
CA HIS A 141 0.50 -8.44 13.16
C HIS A 141 1.77 -7.58 13.34
N PRO A 142 1.97 -6.98 14.54
CA PRO A 142 3.12 -6.12 14.80
C PRO A 142 4.46 -6.87 14.70
N GLU A 143 4.48 -8.17 14.98
CA GLU A 143 5.66 -9.04 14.86
C GLU A 143 6.26 -9.04 13.45
N ILE A 144 5.41 -8.89 12.42
CA ILE A 144 5.85 -8.81 11.04
C ILE A 144 6.56 -7.48 10.76
N GLY A 145 6.09 -6.38 11.35
CA GLY A 145 6.77 -5.08 11.26
C GLY A 145 8.14 -5.10 11.93
N VAL A 146 8.24 -5.72 13.12
CA VAL A 146 9.52 -5.91 13.81
C VAL A 146 10.50 -6.70 12.93
N ARG A 147 10.02 -7.79 12.30
CA ARG A 147 10.83 -8.59 11.37
C ARG A 147 11.27 -7.78 10.15
N MET A 148 10.37 -7.06 9.49
CA MET A 148 10.69 -6.20 8.34
C MET A 148 11.84 -5.25 8.66
N VAL A 149 11.74 -4.50 9.77
CA VAL A 149 12.80 -3.56 10.19
C VAL A 149 14.08 -4.30 10.57
N GLY A 150 13.99 -5.38 11.36
CA GLY A 150 15.14 -6.15 11.80
C GLY A 150 15.93 -6.79 10.66
N GLU A 151 15.24 -7.20 9.59
CA GLU A 151 15.84 -7.73 8.38
C GLU A 151 16.28 -6.61 7.41
N GLY A 152 16.08 -5.33 7.73
CA GLY A 152 16.55 -4.19 6.92
C GLY A 152 15.67 -3.87 5.71
N HIS A 153 14.39 -4.24 5.75
CA HIS A 153 13.39 -3.77 4.79
C HIS A 153 12.91 -2.36 5.18
N GLU A 154 12.42 -1.62 4.19
CA GLU A 154 11.82 -0.31 4.42
C GLU A 154 10.31 -0.49 4.67
N ILE A 155 9.77 0.23 5.65
CA ILE A 155 8.32 0.31 5.89
C ILE A 155 7.82 1.68 5.45
N ALA A 156 6.86 1.70 4.52
CA ALA A 156 6.18 2.88 4.05
C ALA A 156 4.73 2.88 4.53
N ASN A 157 4.23 4.04 4.95
CA ASN A 157 2.87 4.19 5.46
C ASN A 157 1.86 4.21 4.29
N HIS A 158 0.96 3.23 4.21
CA HIS A 158 -0.07 3.13 3.18
C HIS A 158 -1.48 3.48 3.69
N GLY A 159 -1.56 4.27 4.76
CA GLY A 159 -2.81 4.62 5.44
C GLY A 159 -3.15 3.63 6.55
N GLY A 160 -3.54 4.17 7.70
CA GLY A 160 -3.89 3.37 8.86
C GLY A 160 -5.13 2.51 8.65
N ARG A 161 -6.19 3.08 8.09
CA ARG A 161 -7.45 2.37 7.79
C ARG A 161 -7.59 1.94 6.33
N HIS A 162 -6.63 2.32 5.50
CA HIS A 162 -6.66 2.14 4.05
C HIS A 162 -7.96 2.71 3.41
N ILE A 163 -8.36 3.90 3.86
CA ILE A 163 -9.47 4.66 3.27
C ILE A 163 -8.91 5.63 2.22
N LEU A 164 -9.64 5.84 1.13
CA LEU A 164 -9.24 6.78 0.09
C LEU A 164 -9.06 8.19 0.66
N PHE A 165 -8.00 8.89 0.28
CA PHE A 165 -7.73 10.26 0.77
C PHE A 165 -8.71 11.31 0.24
N GLY A 166 -9.37 11.03 -0.88
CA GLY A 166 -10.41 11.88 -1.43
C GLY A 166 -11.23 11.17 -2.50
N PRO A 167 -12.30 11.82 -2.99
CA PRO A 167 -13.24 11.17 -3.89
C PRO A 167 -12.61 10.93 -5.27
N ILE A 168 -12.72 9.72 -5.79
CA ILE A 168 -12.42 9.42 -7.20
C ILE A 168 -13.70 9.47 -8.03
N GLY A 169 -13.66 10.25 -9.11
CA GLY A 169 -14.71 10.25 -10.14
C GLY A 169 -14.76 8.96 -10.99
N VAL A 170 -15.94 8.67 -11.52
CA VAL A 170 -16.30 7.62 -12.49
C VAL A 170 -16.20 6.16 -12.00
N ILE A 171 -15.06 5.67 -11.52
CA ILE A 171 -14.88 4.22 -11.20
C ILE A 171 -15.23 3.88 -9.74
N TYR A 172 -14.89 4.77 -8.80
CA TYR A 172 -15.06 4.54 -7.36
C TYR A 172 -16.05 5.51 -6.70
N ARG A 173 -17.04 5.98 -7.46
CA ARG A 173 -18.04 6.96 -6.95
C ARG A 173 -18.79 6.52 -5.69
N SER A 174 -18.88 5.22 -5.44
CA SER A 174 -19.52 4.68 -4.24
C SER A 174 -18.55 4.38 -3.10
N ARG A 175 -17.24 4.52 -3.30
CA ARG A 175 -16.28 4.29 -2.22
C ARG A 175 -16.21 5.51 -1.35
N SER A 176 -16.11 5.26 -0.05
CA SER A 176 -15.91 6.30 0.93
C SER A 176 -14.49 6.86 0.82
N SER A 177 -14.36 8.14 1.13
CA SER A 177 -13.07 8.80 1.28
C SER A 177 -13.04 9.58 2.58
N LEU A 178 -11.83 9.84 3.05
CA LEU A 178 -11.59 10.79 4.14
C LEU A 178 -12.12 12.16 3.73
N LYS A 179 -12.64 12.88 4.73
CA LYS A 179 -13.46 14.08 4.53
C LYS A 179 -12.63 15.33 4.23
N ASP A 180 -11.44 15.43 4.81
CA ASP A 180 -10.58 16.62 4.84
C ASP A 180 -9.11 16.22 5.08
N MET A 181 -8.22 17.23 5.11
CA MET A 181 -6.79 17.04 5.36
C MET A 181 -6.53 16.44 6.74
N ASP A 182 -7.17 16.98 7.78
CA ASP A 182 -7.01 16.52 9.15
C ASP A 182 -7.31 15.02 9.27
N ALA A 183 -8.39 14.54 8.63
CA ALA A 183 -8.71 13.12 8.62
C ALA A 183 -7.63 12.26 7.92
N VAL A 184 -6.96 12.79 6.89
CA VAL A 184 -5.83 12.10 6.22
C VAL A 184 -4.62 12.05 7.15
N VAL A 185 -4.26 13.17 7.77
CA VAL A 185 -3.13 13.26 8.71
C VAL A 185 -3.38 12.40 9.94
N ASP A 186 -4.60 12.36 10.47
CA ASP A 186 -4.99 11.50 11.59
C ASP A 186 -4.84 10.02 11.24
N ASP A 187 -5.27 9.62 10.04
CA ASP A 187 -5.14 8.23 9.58
C ASP A 187 -3.68 7.81 9.39
N LEU A 188 -2.85 8.71 8.84
CA LEU A 188 -1.40 8.51 8.70
C LEU A 188 -0.73 8.46 10.07
N THR A 189 -1.09 9.35 10.99
CA THR A 189 -0.53 9.46 12.35
C THR A 189 -0.82 8.21 13.17
N MET A 190 -2.03 7.65 13.05
CA MET A 190 -2.39 6.39 13.71
C MET A 190 -1.38 5.29 13.38
N LEU A 191 -1.07 5.10 12.10
CA LEU A 191 -0.13 4.07 11.67
C LEU A 191 1.33 4.45 11.94
N HIS A 192 1.69 5.73 11.81
CA HIS A 192 3.03 6.22 12.12
C HIS A 192 3.42 5.89 13.56
N ASN A 193 2.54 6.23 14.51
CA ASN A 193 2.77 5.99 15.93
C ASN A 193 2.86 4.48 16.21
N HIS A 194 1.97 3.67 15.63
CA HIS A 194 2.02 2.23 15.79
C HIS A 194 3.33 1.61 15.28
N ILE A 195 3.81 2.02 14.10
CA ILE A 195 5.10 1.57 13.57
C ILE A 195 6.22 1.93 14.54
N PHE A 196 6.27 3.19 14.99
CA PHE A 196 7.31 3.65 15.91
C PHE A 196 7.28 2.91 17.25
N GLU A 197 6.11 2.77 17.86
CA GLU A 197 5.94 2.11 19.16
C GLU A 197 6.31 0.62 19.12
N THR A 198 6.03 -0.06 18.00
CA THR A 198 6.28 -1.51 17.87
C THR A 198 7.69 -1.84 17.39
N THR A 199 8.30 -0.97 16.58
CA THR A 199 9.57 -1.29 15.89
C THR A 199 10.72 -0.33 16.21
N ALA A 200 10.45 0.78 16.90
CA ALA A 200 11.34 1.95 17.05
C ALA A 200 11.81 2.57 15.72
N HIS A 201 11.21 2.19 14.59
CA HIS A 201 11.48 2.78 13.28
C HIS A 201 10.60 4.00 13.05
N VAL A 202 11.20 5.09 12.56
CA VAL A 202 10.47 6.29 12.13
C VAL A 202 10.23 6.18 10.63
N ALA A 203 8.99 5.85 10.23
CA ALA A 203 8.60 5.79 8.84
C ALA A 203 8.84 7.16 8.15
N LYS A 204 9.39 7.14 6.94
CA LYS A 204 9.69 8.35 6.14
C LYS A 204 9.02 8.38 4.79
N LEU A 205 8.49 7.25 4.35
CA LEU A 205 7.86 7.09 3.05
C LEU A 205 6.37 6.83 3.24
N SER A 206 5.58 7.26 2.27
CA SER A 206 4.16 6.94 2.22
C SER A 206 3.68 6.86 0.78
N ARG A 207 2.64 6.06 0.58
CA ARG A 207 1.91 5.95 -0.67
C ARG A 207 0.42 6.11 -0.37
N PRO A 208 -0.35 6.88 -1.15
CA PRO A 208 -1.77 7.01 -0.89
C PRO A 208 -2.50 5.76 -1.40
N PRO A 209 -3.53 5.25 -0.69
CA PRO A 209 -4.37 4.17 -1.18
C PRO A 209 -4.85 4.42 -2.62
N HIS A 210 -4.72 3.40 -3.48
CA HIS A 210 -5.08 3.47 -4.91
C HIS A 210 -4.41 4.59 -5.72
N TYR A 211 -3.29 5.15 -5.25
CA TYR A 211 -2.62 6.29 -5.89
C TYR A 211 -3.50 7.55 -6.00
N ILE A 212 -4.40 7.74 -5.03
CA ILE A 212 -5.30 8.90 -4.99
C ILE A 212 -4.59 10.06 -4.33
N ASP A 213 -3.94 10.87 -5.16
CA ASP A 213 -3.26 12.07 -4.67
C ASP A 213 -4.24 13.16 -4.21
N LYS A 214 -5.52 13.12 -4.58
CA LYS A 214 -6.45 14.24 -4.33
C LYS A 214 -7.05 14.15 -2.93
N VAL A 215 -6.97 15.25 -2.18
CA VAL A 215 -7.66 15.45 -0.89
C VAL A 215 -8.74 16.52 -1.07
N ALA A 216 -9.76 16.52 -0.20
CA ALA A 216 -10.76 17.59 -0.18
C ALA A 216 -10.12 18.97 0.14
N GLY A 217 -10.82 20.06 -0.16
CA GLY A 217 -10.29 21.42 0.11
C GLY A 217 -9.22 21.92 -0.87
N GLY A 218 -8.91 21.16 -1.94
CA GLY A 218 -7.91 21.55 -2.94
C GLY A 218 -6.49 21.07 -2.61
N PHE A 219 -6.33 20.34 -1.52
CA PHE A 219 -5.07 19.73 -1.12
C PHE A 219 -4.77 18.41 -1.85
N SER A 220 -3.60 17.87 -1.58
CA SER A 220 -3.10 16.61 -2.08
C SER A 220 -2.46 15.75 -0.99
N ALA A 221 -2.24 14.46 -1.30
CA ALA A 221 -1.48 13.54 -0.45
C ALA A 221 -0.09 14.10 -0.08
N TYR A 222 0.54 14.85 -0.99
CA TYR A 222 1.84 15.47 -0.74
C TYR A 222 1.79 16.59 0.31
N ASP A 223 0.65 17.27 0.45
CA ASP A 223 0.48 18.26 1.51
C ASP A 223 0.40 17.55 2.88
N ALA A 224 -0.34 16.44 2.96
CA ALA A 224 -0.36 15.58 4.15
C ALA A 224 1.03 15.02 4.48
N TYR A 225 1.78 14.58 3.46
CA TYR A 225 3.13 14.07 3.63
C TYR A 225 4.12 15.13 4.10
N ALA A 226 3.93 16.39 3.66
CA ALA A 226 4.74 17.51 4.14
C ALA A 226 4.55 17.71 5.64
N GLU A 227 3.30 17.64 6.10
CA GLU A 227 2.94 17.76 7.51
C GLU A 227 3.48 16.59 8.35
N MET A 228 3.43 15.37 7.80
CA MET A 228 3.99 14.17 8.45
C MET A 228 5.54 14.11 8.41
N GLY A 229 6.20 14.99 7.65
CA GLY A 229 7.64 14.94 7.44
C GLY A 229 8.12 13.78 6.55
N TYR A 230 7.23 13.25 5.71
CA TYR A 230 7.53 12.19 4.73
C TYR A 230 8.15 12.74 3.43
N GLN A 231 8.80 11.87 2.66
CA GLN A 231 9.44 12.17 1.38
C GLN A 231 8.69 11.66 0.16
#